data_AF-A0A2V7V5T7-F1
#
_entry.id   AF-A0A2V7V5T7-F1
#
_cell.length_a   1.000
_cell.length_b   1.000
_cell.length_c   1.000
_cell.angle_alpha   90.00
_cell.angle_beta   90.00
_cell.angle_gamma   90.00
#
_symmetry.space_group_name_H-M   'P 1'
#
loop_
_entity.id
_entity.type
_entity.pdbx_description
1 polymer ?
#
loop_
_entity_poly.entity_id
_entity_poly.type
_entity_poly.pdbx_seq_one_letter_code
_entity_poly.pdbx_strand_id
1 'polypeptide(L)'
;LVDKVKSLPAGSRRLELLVVTHVDADHIAGVLKFLETPSLGLEVAEIWFNAYKHLLEKGETFGPAQGEDLSADIVAGKVPWNTKFKGGAVKVPETGPLPSKKLDGGLELVVLGPTMEKLRILKPVWIQACKDAGIKPGKPSPRPRPPGLEAFGPLNVDVLADAVFKEDATEANGSSIILLLRYEGTTVLLGADGHPSVIEAGLQRLVPGNGRLKLDAYKVAHHGSQNNVNRALLSRIDCSRYLFSSNGAIYHHPSREAVARVLKYGKSGNHPA
;
A
#
# COMPACT_ATOMS: atom_id res chain seq x y z
N LEU A 1 10.05 18.35 -1.12
CA LEU A 1 8.69 18.26 -1.72
C LEU A 1 8.07 19.65 -1.85
N VAL A 2 8.01 20.42 -0.76
CA VAL A 2 7.50 21.80 -0.74
C VAL A 2 8.05 22.67 -1.89
N ASP A 3 9.37 22.70 -2.07
CA ASP A 3 9.98 23.52 -3.13
C ASP A 3 9.65 23.02 -4.54
N LYS A 4 9.52 21.69 -4.71
CA LYS A 4 9.07 21.09 -5.97
C LYS A 4 7.61 21.48 -6.27
N VAL A 5 6.72 21.41 -5.29
CA VAL A 5 5.31 21.82 -5.47
C VAL A 5 5.21 23.32 -5.79
N LYS A 6 5.99 24.16 -5.08
CA LYS A 6 6.06 25.60 -5.34
C LYS A 6 6.66 25.94 -6.71
N SER A 7 7.49 25.08 -7.28
CA SER A 7 8.02 25.26 -8.64
C SER A 7 7.00 24.97 -9.76
N LEU A 8 5.89 24.26 -9.46
CA LEU A 8 4.83 24.04 -10.44
C LEU A 8 4.04 25.34 -10.66
N PRO A 9 3.58 25.62 -11.90
CA PRO A 9 2.64 26.72 -12.16
C PRO A 9 1.41 26.58 -11.26
N ALA A 10 0.86 27.68 -10.75
CA ALA A 10 -0.27 27.65 -9.81
C ALA A 10 -1.48 26.85 -10.36
N GLY A 11 -1.78 26.98 -11.65
CA GLY A 11 -2.85 26.22 -12.33
C GLY A 11 -2.56 24.72 -12.50
N SER A 12 -1.35 24.25 -12.20
CA SER A 12 -0.93 22.85 -12.25
C SER A 12 -0.77 22.22 -10.87
N ARG A 13 -1.14 22.93 -9.80
CA ARG A 13 -1.06 22.46 -8.42
C ARG A 13 -2.38 21.82 -7.99
N ARG A 14 -2.86 20.86 -8.78
CA ARG A 14 -4.05 20.07 -8.46
C ARG A 14 -3.73 18.59 -8.58
N LEU A 15 -4.00 17.85 -7.52
CA LEU A 15 -3.99 16.39 -7.51
C LEU A 15 -5.42 15.90 -7.73
N GLU A 16 -5.65 15.17 -8.82
CA GLU A 16 -6.96 14.54 -9.07
C GLU A 16 -7.31 13.50 -8.00
N LEU A 17 -6.30 12.81 -7.47
CA LEU A 17 -6.47 11.78 -6.46
C LEU A 17 -5.24 11.69 -5.55
N LEU A 18 -5.47 11.67 -4.25
CA LEU A 18 -4.50 11.28 -3.23
C LEU A 18 -4.95 9.97 -2.58
N VAL A 19 -4.09 8.95 -2.56
CA VAL A 19 -4.41 7.66 -1.95
C VAL A 19 -3.55 7.46 -0.70
N VAL A 20 -4.20 7.24 0.43
CA VAL A 20 -3.56 6.77 1.67
C VAL A 20 -3.84 5.28 1.80
N THR A 21 -2.79 4.47 1.69
CA THR A 21 -2.97 3.03 1.47
C THR A 21 -3.47 2.31 2.72
N HIS A 22 -2.99 2.70 3.90
CA HIS A 22 -3.43 2.21 5.21
C HIS A 22 -2.99 3.18 6.32
N VAL A 23 -3.10 2.76 7.58
CA VAL A 23 -2.99 3.64 8.77
C VAL A 23 -1.59 3.87 9.31
N ASP A 24 -0.59 3.12 8.87
CA ASP A 24 0.73 3.21 9.49
C ASP A 24 1.37 4.59 9.27
N ALA A 25 2.17 5.00 10.25
CA ALA A 25 2.64 6.38 10.36
C ALA A 25 3.44 6.84 9.13
N ASP A 26 4.22 5.95 8.53
CA ASP A 26 5.01 6.21 7.32
C ASP A 26 4.15 6.29 6.03
N HIS A 27 2.86 5.96 6.10
CA HIS A 27 1.89 6.17 5.03
C HIS A 27 0.98 7.39 5.27
N ILE A 28 0.60 7.66 6.53
CA ILE A 28 -0.39 8.69 6.87
C ILE A 28 0.20 10.02 7.36
N ALA A 29 1.31 10.02 8.10
CA ALA A 29 1.78 11.20 8.83
C ALA A 29 2.19 12.36 7.92
N GLY A 30 2.78 12.04 6.77
CA GLY A 30 3.12 13.05 5.76
C GLY A 30 1.89 13.71 5.13
N VAL A 31 0.79 12.95 5.01
CA VAL A 31 -0.48 13.44 4.46
C VAL A 31 -1.21 14.33 5.46
N LEU A 32 -1.25 13.95 6.74
CA LEU A 32 -1.78 14.78 7.82
C LEU A 32 -1.12 16.16 7.83
N LYS A 33 0.22 16.17 7.89
CA LYS A 33 1.00 17.41 7.85
C LYS A 33 0.77 18.22 6.56
N PHE A 34 0.55 17.55 5.44
CA PHE A 34 0.25 18.19 4.17
C PHE A 34 -1.12 18.90 4.21
N LEU A 35 -2.16 18.25 4.72
CA LEU A 35 -3.51 18.83 4.84
C LEU A 35 -3.57 19.99 5.84
N GLU A 36 -2.76 19.93 6.91
CA GLU A 36 -2.58 21.02 7.88
C GLU A 36 -1.78 22.22 7.33
N THR A 37 -1.19 22.11 6.12
CA THR A 37 -0.34 23.16 5.53
C THR A 37 -1.01 23.80 4.28
N PRO A 38 -2.00 24.71 4.44
CA PRO A 38 -2.66 25.41 3.33
C PRO A 38 -1.71 26.17 2.38
N SER A 39 -0.52 26.54 2.86
CA SER A 39 0.44 27.42 2.18
C SER A 39 1.13 26.81 0.96
N LEU A 40 0.86 25.54 0.62
CA LEU A 40 1.41 24.89 -0.57
C LEU A 40 0.63 25.20 -1.85
N GLY A 41 -0.61 25.69 -1.73
CA GLY A 41 -1.48 25.95 -2.87
C GLY A 41 -1.72 24.72 -3.75
N LEU A 42 -1.70 23.53 -3.14
CA LEU A 42 -1.98 22.25 -3.79
C LEU A 42 -3.40 21.83 -3.44
N GLU A 43 -4.29 21.80 -4.42
CA GLU A 43 -5.65 21.30 -4.27
C GLU A 43 -5.68 19.78 -4.42
N VAL A 44 -6.41 19.07 -3.55
CA VAL A 44 -6.69 17.65 -3.71
C VAL A 44 -8.17 17.49 -4.04
N ALA A 45 -8.47 16.94 -5.21
CA ALA A 45 -9.84 16.80 -5.69
C ALA A 45 -10.57 15.62 -5.01
N GLU A 46 -9.86 14.54 -4.70
CA GLU A 46 -10.42 13.39 -3.98
C GLU A 46 -9.34 12.69 -3.16
N ILE A 47 -9.71 12.17 -1.99
CA ILE A 47 -8.87 11.28 -1.19
C ILE A 47 -9.49 9.89 -1.17
N TRP A 48 -8.65 8.86 -1.39
CA TRP A 48 -8.96 7.48 -1.09
C TRP A 48 -8.28 7.03 0.19
N PHE A 49 -9.08 6.67 1.18
CA PHE A 49 -8.59 6.15 2.46
C PHE A 49 -9.67 5.34 3.16
N ASN A 50 -9.32 4.15 3.65
CA ASN A 50 -10.21 3.31 4.45
C ASN A 50 -10.05 3.62 5.94
N ALA A 51 -10.66 4.72 6.40
CA ALA A 51 -10.75 4.99 7.84
C ALA A 51 -11.71 4.04 8.58
N TYR A 52 -11.69 4.14 9.91
CA TYR A 52 -12.55 3.39 10.81
C TYR A 52 -14.04 3.34 10.41
N LYS A 53 -14.62 4.47 9.96
CA LYS A 53 -16.02 4.54 9.50
C LYS A 53 -16.36 3.55 8.37
N HIS A 54 -15.35 3.16 7.57
CA HIS A 54 -15.50 2.21 6.47
C HIS A 54 -15.36 0.75 6.92
N LEU A 55 -14.90 0.52 8.14
CA LEU A 55 -14.85 -0.79 8.78
C LEU A 55 -16.15 -1.13 9.50
N LEU A 56 -17.01 -0.13 9.73
CA LEU A 56 -18.29 -0.26 10.41
C LEU A 56 -19.32 -0.96 9.53
N GLU A 57 -20.13 -1.80 10.17
CA GLU A 57 -21.35 -2.32 9.58
C GLU A 57 -22.49 -1.29 9.70
N LYS A 58 -23.56 -1.47 8.91
CA LYS A 58 -24.73 -0.60 9.00
C LYS A 58 -25.27 -0.59 10.44
N GLY A 59 -25.30 0.59 11.05
CA GLY A 59 -25.86 0.81 12.38
C GLY A 59 -24.85 0.89 13.53
N GLU A 60 -23.56 0.66 13.27
CA GLU A 60 -22.52 0.85 14.28
C GLU A 60 -22.05 2.31 14.32
N THR A 61 -21.87 2.86 15.52
CA THR A 61 -21.21 4.16 15.77
C THR A 61 -20.09 3.97 16.79
N PHE A 62 -18.99 4.68 16.61
CA PHE A 62 -17.87 4.68 17.54
C PHE A 62 -17.29 6.10 17.63
N GLY A 63 -16.84 6.49 18.81
CA GLY A 63 -16.26 7.81 19.07
C GLY A 63 -14.75 7.88 18.79
N PRO A 64 -14.16 9.09 18.81
CA PRO A 64 -12.85 9.34 18.19
C PRO A 64 -11.65 8.83 18.97
N ALA A 65 -10.67 8.23 18.28
CA ALA A 65 -9.25 8.38 18.61
C ALA A 65 -8.34 8.12 17.38
N GLN A 66 -7.43 9.08 17.12
CA GLN A 66 -6.23 9.09 16.26
C GLN A 66 -6.34 8.67 14.79
N GLY A 67 -6.95 7.53 14.46
CA GLY A 67 -7.40 7.25 13.09
C GLY A 67 -8.56 8.17 12.64
N GLU A 68 -9.13 8.89 13.60
CA GLU A 68 -10.02 10.01 13.38
C GLU A 68 -9.32 11.30 12.99
N ASP A 69 -8.01 11.51 13.20
CA ASP A 69 -7.39 12.82 12.90
C ASP A 69 -7.40 13.07 11.39
N LEU A 70 -6.96 12.11 10.56
CA LEU A 70 -7.07 12.24 9.10
C LEU A 70 -8.53 12.29 8.66
N SER A 71 -9.41 11.54 9.33
CA SER A 71 -10.84 11.55 9.03
C SER A 71 -11.46 12.92 9.33
N ALA A 72 -11.04 13.55 10.43
CA ALA A 72 -11.46 14.85 10.91
C ALA A 72 -10.87 15.95 10.04
N ASP A 73 -9.61 15.84 9.62
CA ASP A 73 -8.95 16.79 8.71
C ASP A 73 -9.52 16.69 7.29
N ILE A 74 -9.84 15.50 6.80
CA ILE A 74 -10.57 15.32 5.53
C ILE A 74 -11.94 15.98 5.62
N VAL A 75 -12.66 15.75 6.73
CA VAL A 75 -14.00 16.30 6.97
C VAL A 75 -13.95 17.84 7.17
N ALA A 76 -12.97 18.34 7.92
CA ALA A 76 -12.76 19.76 8.20
C ALA A 76 -12.26 20.51 6.97
N GLY A 77 -11.38 19.89 6.19
CA GLY A 77 -10.88 20.37 4.90
C GLY A 77 -11.89 20.25 3.76
N LYS A 78 -13.06 19.64 4.00
CA LYS A 78 -14.14 19.41 3.00
C LYS A 78 -13.64 18.71 1.73
N VAL A 79 -12.62 17.86 1.85
CA VAL A 79 -12.08 17.15 0.68
C VAL A 79 -13.01 15.99 0.34
N PRO A 80 -13.44 15.84 -0.94
CA PRO A 80 -14.22 14.69 -1.36
C PRO A 80 -13.52 13.38 -0.99
N TRP A 81 -14.24 12.48 -0.32
CA TRP A 81 -13.66 11.27 0.26
C TRP A 81 -14.35 10.02 -0.25
N ASN A 82 -13.57 9.13 -0.90
CA ASN A 82 -14.03 7.87 -1.49
C ASN A 82 -15.27 8.07 -2.38
N THR A 83 -15.42 9.21 -3.06
CA THR A 83 -16.63 9.56 -3.81
C THR A 83 -16.82 8.64 -5.00
N LYS A 84 -15.73 8.20 -5.64
CA LYS A 84 -15.74 7.14 -6.67
C LYS A 84 -16.25 5.78 -6.15
N PHE A 85 -16.35 5.61 -4.84
CA PHE A 85 -16.94 4.47 -4.12
C PHE A 85 -18.21 4.83 -3.34
N LYS A 86 -18.86 5.96 -3.69
CA LYS A 86 -20.08 6.47 -3.03
C LYS A 86 -19.91 6.67 -1.51
N GLY A 87 -18.71 7.05 -1.09
CA GLY A 87 -18.34 7.21 0.33
C GLY A 87 -18.13 5.89 1.09
N GLY A 88 -18.20 4.75 0.41
CA GLY A 88 -17.89 3.43 0.99
C GLY A 88 -16.40 3.12 1.00
N ALA A 89 -16.06 1.94 1.53
CA ALA A 89 -14.68 1.45 1.53
C ALA A 89 -14.14 1.25 0.10
N VAL A 90 -12.88 1.63 -0.11
CA VAL A 90 -12.08 1.22 -1.27
C VAL A 90 -11.64 -0.21 -1.05
N LYS A 91 -12.32 -1.18 -1.65
CA LYS A 91 -12.07 -2.60 -1.43
C LYS A 91 -12.39 -3.43 -2.65
N VAL A 92 -11.83 -4.63 -2.73
CA VAL A 92 -12.29 -5.62 -3.70
C VAL A 92 -13.59 -6.29 -3.24
N PRO A 93 -14.54 -6.55 -4.16
CA PRO A 93 -15.69 -7.39 -3.86
C PRO A 93 -15.25 -8.86 -3.80
N GLU A 94 -16.00 -9.68 -3.07
CA GLU A 94 -15.76 -11.12 -2.94
C GLU A 94 -15.87 -11.84 -4.30
N THR A 95 -16.87 -11.47 -5.10
CA THR A 95 -17.11 -11.99 -6.45
C THR A 95 -17.29 -10.85 -7.46
N GLY A 96 -17.29 -11.18 -8.75
CA GLY A 96 -17.50 -10.22 -9.83
C GLY A 96 -16.23 -9.49 -10.30
N PRO A 97 -16.35 -8.39 -11.04
CA PRO A 97 -15.20 -7.65 -11.54
C PRO A 97 -14.46 -6.87 -10.43
N LEU A 98 -13.16 -6.68 -10.60
CA LEU A 98 -12.38 -5.80 -9.73
C LEU A 98 -12.81 -4.33 -9.96
N PRO A 99 -12.88 -3.49 -8.92
CA PRO A 99 -13.20 -2.08 -9.10
C PRO A 99 -12.13 -1.40 -9.94
N SER A 100 -12.54 -0.80 -11.06
CA SER A 100 -11.69 0.05 -11.89
C SER A 100 -12.27 1.45 -11.94
N LYS A 101 -11.41 2.47 -11.79
CA LYS A 101 -11.76 3.89 -11.87
C LYS A 101 -10.79 4.61 -12.79
N LYS A 102 -11.34 5.41 -13.71
CA LYS A 102 -10.55 6.29 -14.56
C LYS A 102 -10.53 7.71 -13.97
N LEU A 103 -9.37 8.34 -14.00
CA LEU A 103 -9.19 9.78 -13.71
C LEU A 103 -9.35 10.59 -15.01
N ASP A 104 -9.57 11.90 -14.89
CA ASP A 104 -9.82 12.78 -16.03
C ASP A 104 -8.57 12.84 -16.93
N GLY A 105 -7.39 12.81 -16.30
CA GLY A 105 -6.10 12.68 -17.00
C GLY A 105 -5.90 11.38 -17.76
N GLY A 106 -6.80 10.40 -17.67
CA GLY A 106 -6.76 9.15 -18.45
C GLY A 106 -6.17 7.94 -17.71
N LEU A 107 -5.58 8.13 -16.54
CA LEU A 107 -5.08 7.07 -15.67
C LEU A 107 -6.22 6.16 -15.19
N GLU A 108 -6.13 4.87 -15.49
CA GLU A 108 -7.00 3.85 -14.92
C GLU A 108 -6.35 3.25 -13.66
N LEU A 109 -7.14 3.16 -12.58
CA LEU A 109 -6.77 2.54 -11.32
C LEU A 109 -7.66 1.32 -11.06
N VAL A 110 -7.07 0.13 -11.05
CA VAL A 110 -7.74 -1.11 -10.67
C VAL A 110 -7.35 -1.48 -9.25
N VAL A 111 -8.33 -1.64 -8.36
CA VAL A 111 -8.12 -2.00 -6.96
C VAL A 111 -7.96 -3.51 -6.86
N LEU A 112 -6.83 -3.98 -6.31
CA LEU A 112 -6.54 -5.40 -6.06
C LEU A 112 -6.69 -5.81 -4.60
N GLY A 113 -6.75 -4.84 -3.69
CA GLY A 113 -7.00 -5.04 -2.27
C GLY A 113 -7.27 -3.71 -1.57
N PRO A 114 -7.71 -3.73 -0.31
CA PRO A 114 -7.90 -4.92 0.53
C PRO A 114 -9.24 -5.64 0.24
N THR A 115 -9.42 -6.84 0.80
CA THR A 115 -10.72 -7.51 0.89
C THR A 115 -11.53 -6.95 2.06
N MET A 116 -12.86 -7.17 2.07
CA MET A 116 -13.68 -6.81 3.24
C MET A 116 -13.25 -7.57 4.49
N GLU A 117 -12.83 -8.83 4.35
CA GLU A 117 -12.33 -9.66 5.45
C GLU A 117 -11.13 -9.00 6.13
N LYS A 118 -10.13 -8.54 5.36
CA LYS A 118 -8.96 -7.83 5.91
C LYS A 118 -9.34 -6.55 6.64
N LEU A 119 -10.31 -5.79 6.11
CA LEU A 119 -10.85 -4.60 6.79
C LEU A 119 -11.54 -4.96 8.12
N ARG A 120 -12.28 -6.08 8.18
CA ARG A 120 -12.92 -6.55 9.42
C ARG A 120 -11.91 -6.98 10.47
N ILE A 121 -10.82 -7.63 10.05
CA ILE A 121 -9.73 -8.06 10.93
C ILE A 121 -8.99 -6.85 11.53
N LEU A 122 -8.85 -5.75 10.77
CA LEU A 122 -8.26 -4.51 11.27
C LEU A 122 -9.10 -3.85 12.37
N LYS A 123 -10.42 -3.93 12.29
CA LYS A 123 -11.34 -3.22 13.20
C LYS A 123 -11.03 -3.41 14.69
N PRO A 124 -10.93 -4.64 15.26
CA PRO A 124 -10.63 -4.82 16.67
C PRO A 124 -9.24 -4.28 17.07
N VAL A 125 -8.24 -4.41 16.19
CA VAL A 125 -6.90 -3.87 16.42
C VAL A 125 -6.92 -2.35 16.48
N TRP A 126 -7.67 -1.71 15.58
CA TRP A 126 -7.88 -0.27 15.58
C TRP A 126 -8.59 0.18 16.87
N ILE A 127 -9.67 -0.49 17.27
CA ILE A 127 -10.38 -0.19 18.54
C ILE A 127 -9.41 -0.29 19.72
N GLN A 128 -8.58 -1.33 19.76
CA GLN A 128 -7.61 -1.52 20.83
C GLN A 128 -6.55 -0.43 20.81
N ALA A 129 -5.97 -0.10 19.65
CA ALA A 129 -5.02 1.00 19.51
C ALA A 129 -5.63 2.35 19.96
N CYS A 130 -6.89 2.61 19.64
CA CYS A 130 -7.63 3.78 20.11
C CYS A 130 -7.78 3.82 21.64
N LYS A 131 -8.09 2.67 22.26
CA LYS A 131 -8.22 2.53 23.72
C LYS A 131 -6.88 2.70 24.41
N ASP A 132 -5.85 2.03 23.91
CA ASP A 132 -4.48 2.08 24.43
C ASP A 132 -3.90 3.49 24.32
N ALA A 133 -4.29 4.22 23.27
CA ALA A 133 -3.82 5.58 23.06
C ALA A 133 -4.26 6.54 24.18
N GLY A 134 -5.45 6.36 24.80
CA GLY A 134 -5.93 7.17 25.94
C GLY A 134 -5.68 8.68 25.84
N ILE A 135 -5.63 9.16 24.59
CA ILE A 135 -4.68 10.13 24.00
C ILE A 135 -3.56 10.69 24.91
N LYS A 136 -2.34 10.16 24.73
CA LYS A 136 -1.09 10.97 24.62
C LYS A 136 -0.35 10.65 23.31
N PRO A 137 0.04 11.64 22.48
CA PRO A 137 0.72 11.40 21.21
C PRO A 137 2.16 10.93 21.39
N GLY A 138 2.59 10.04 20.49
CA GLY A 138 3.99 9.87 20.12
C GLY A 138 4.87 9.17 21.14
N LYS A 139 4.87 7.83 21.13
CA LYS A 139 6.12 7.08 21.33
C LYS A 139 6.17 5.94 20.32
N PRO A 140 7.19 5.87 19.46
CA PRO A 140 7.44 4.65 18.70
C PRO A 140 7.60 3.50 19.68
N SER A 141 7.06 2.33 19.32
CA SER A 141 7.34 1.09 20.03
C SER A 141 8.87 0.90 20.15
N PRO A 142 9.37 0.33 21.26
CA PRO A 142 10.79 0.06 21.39
C PRO A 142 11.22 -0.90 20.28
N ARG A 143 12.24 -0.50 19.53
CA ARG A 143 12.86 -1.31 18.49
C ARG A 143 13.75 -2.36 19.16
N PRO A 144 13.66 -3.64 18.80
CA PRO A 144 14.84 -4.48 18.88
C PRO A 144 15.89 -3.86 17.95
N ARG A 145 17.07 -3.49 18.48
CA ARG A 145 18.26 -3.34 17.61
C ARG A 145 18.65 -4.75 17.19
N PRO A 146 18.69 -5.10 15.89
CA PRO A 146 19.46 -6.25 15.47
C PRO A 146 20.94 -5.99 15.81
N PRO A 147 21.72 -7.04 16.12
CA PRO A 147 23.15 -6.89 16.31
C PRO A 147 23.80 -6.24 15.08
N GLY A 148 24.83 -5.45 15.33
CA GLY A 148 25.52 -4.65 14.32
C GLY A 148 26.11 -5.45 13.16
N LEU A 149 26.37 -4.74 12.07
CA LEU A 149 27.12 -5.14 10.86
C LEU A 149 27.12 -6.67 10.59
N GLU A 150 26.18 -7.13 9.75
CA GLU A 150 26.28 -8.47 9.20
C GLU A 150 27.62 -8.62 8.46
N ALA A 151 28.40 -9.61 8.88
CA ALA A 151 29.62 -10.01 8.23
C ALA A 151 29.33 -10.37 6.76
N PHE A 152 30.16 -9.85 5.86
CA PHE A 152 30.18 -10.21 4.44
C PHE A 152 30.63 -11.67 4.28
N GLY A 153 29.72 -12.61 4.46
CA GLY A 153 29.82 -13.95 3.89
C GLY A 153 29.44 -13.92 2.39
N PRO A 154 29.85 -14.93 1.59
CA PRO A 154 29.46 -15.00 0.20
C PRO A 154 27.93 -15.00 0.06
N LEU A 155 27.40 -14.03 -0.66
CA LEU A 155 25.97 -13.91 -0.97
C LEU A 155 25.56 -15.04 -1.94
N ASN A 156 24.79 -16.00 -1.45
CA ASN A 156 24.17 -17.01 -2.29
C ASN A 156 22.69 -16.65 -2.53
N VAL A 157 22.39 -16.16 -3.74
CA VAL A 157 21.03 -15.74 -4.13
C VAL A 157 20.05 -16.89 -4.07
N ASP A 158 20.44 -18.11 -4.43
CA ASP A 158 19.56 -19.26 -4.41
C ASP A 158 19.14 -19.63 -3.00
N VAL A 159 20.09 -19.67 -2.06
CA VAL A 159 19.80 -19.94 -0.64
C VAL A 159 18.88 -18.88 -0.04
N LEU A 160 19.15 -17.60 -0.31
CA LEU A 160 18.33 -16.49 0.20
C LEU A 160 16.92 -16.47 -0.42
N ALA A 161 16.82 -16.78 -1.71
CA ALA A 161 15.54 -16.80 -2.41
C ALA A 161 14.67 -17.98 -1.96
N ASP A 162 15.29 -19.12 -1.65
CA ASP A 162 14.64 -20.36 -1.22
C ASP A 162 14.45 -20.45 0.30
N ALA A 163 14.89 -19.43 1.04
CA ALA A 163 14.68 -19.33 2.48
C ALA A 163 13.18 -19.42 2.82
N VAL A 164 12.89 -20.12 3.92
CA VAL A 164 11.52 -20.37 4.40
C VAL A 164 10.72 -19.07 4.42
N PHE A 165 9.60 -19.06 3.72
CA PHE A 165 8.71 -17.92 3.65
C PHE A 165 7.59 -18.06 4.69
N LYS A 166 7.39 -16.99 5.47
CA LYS A 166 6.22 -16.79 6.31
C LYS A 166 5.58 -15.47 5.91
N GLU A 167 4.30 -15.47 5.56
CA GLU A 167 3.60 -14.25 5.19
C GLU A 167 3.51 -13.28 6.38
N ASP A 168 3.52 -11.98 6.07
CA ASP A 168 3.14 -10.93 7.01
C ASP A 168 1.74 -11.21 7.58
N ALA A 169 1.60 -10.98 8.88
CA ALA A 169 0.36 -11.20 9.62
C ALA A 169 -0.26 -9.89 10.14
N THR A 170 0.43 -8.76 9.96
CA THR A 170 0.01 -7.46 10.48
C THR A 170 -1.30 -7.01 9.85
N GLU A 171 -2.31 -6.72 10.67
CA GLU A 171 -3.66 -6.41 10.22
C GLU A 171 -3.72 -5.09 9.42
N ALA A 172 -2.93 -4.10 9.82
CA ALA A 172 -2.80 -2.83 9.11
C ALA A 172 -2.27 -3.03 7.68
N ASN A 173 -1.21 -3.81 7.51
CA ASN A 173 -0.65 -4.16 6.20
C ASN A 173 -1.66 -4.91 5.32
N GLY A 174 -2.42 -5.84 5.92
CA GLY A 174 -3.52 -6.54 5.27
C GLY A 174 -4.63 -5.63 4.75
N SER A 175 -4.80 -4.45 5.33
CA SER A 175 -5.80 -3.45 4.94
C SER A 175 -5.35 -2.52 3.80
N SER A 176 -4.13 -2.68 3.30
CA SER A 176 -3.55 -1.83 2.26
C SER A 176 -4.38 -1.75 0.98
N ILE A 177 -4.65 -0.53 0.51
CA ILE A 177 -5.15 -0.28 -0.85
C ILE A 177 -4.03 -0.60 -1.85
N ILE A 178 -4.21 -1.67 -2.60
CA ILE A 178 -3.28 -2.15 -3.64
C ILE A 178 -3.84 -1.74 -5.01
N LEU A 179 -3.00 -1.14 -5.85
CA LEU A 179 -3.43 -0.55 -7.12
C LEU A 179 -2.62 -1.09 -8.30
N LEU A 180 -3.33 -1.52 -9.35
CA LEU A 180 -2.76 -1.65 -10.68
C LEU A 180 -3.13 -0.41 -11.49
N LEU A 181 -2.11 0.31 -11.94
CA LEU A 181 -2.23 1.52 -12.74
C LEU A 181 -2.06 1.18 -14.22
N ARG A 182 -2.92 1.73 -15.06
CA ARG A 182 -2.81 1.65 -16.53
C ARG A 182 -2.91 3.03 -17.15
N TYR A 183 -1.91 3.39 -17.95
CA TYR A 183 -1.85 4.69 -18.63
C TYR A 183 -1.09 4.56 -19.94
N GLU A 184 -1.72 4.91 -21.07
CA GLU A 184 -1.06 4.94 -22.40
C GLU A 184 -0.23 3.68 -22.72
N GLY A 185 -0.79 2.50 -22.43
CA GLY A 185 -0.13 1.20 -22.65
C GLY A 185 0.88 0.79 -21.58
N THR A 186 1.20 1.67 -20.62
CA THR A 186 2.04 1.37 -19.46
C THR A 186 1.21 0.79 -18.32
N THR A 187 1.67 -0.30 -17.72
CA THR A 187 1.03 -0.96 -16.57
C THR A 187 1.98 -1.03 -15.37
N VAL A 188 1.59 -0.44 -14.24
CA VAL A 188 2.40 -0.41 -13.00
C VAL A 188 1.62 -0.98 -11.84
N LEU A 189 2.22 -1.89 -11.07
CA LEU A 189 1.66 -2.37 -9.81
C LEU A 189 2.23 -1.59 -8.63
N LEU A 190 1.36 -1.07 -7.77
CA LEU A 190 1.70 -0.47 -6.48
C LEU A 190 1.26 -1.39 -5.34
N GLY A 191 2.22 -2.08 -4.73
CA GLY A 191 1.96 -3.10 -3.71
C GLY A 191 1.57 -2.57 -2.33
N ALA A 192 1.74 -1.27 -2.08
CA ALA A 192 1.60 -0.67 -0.74
C ALA A 192 2.38 -1.52 0.28
N ASP A 193 1.79 -1.88 1.43
CA ASP A 193 2.34 -2.87 2.35
C ASP A 193 1.51 -4.16 2.34
N GLY A 194 0.79 -4.38 1.24
CA GLY A 194 -0.16 -5.46 1.10
C GLY A 194 0.45 -6.85 1.28
N HIS A 195 -0.36 -7.77 1.80
CA HIS A 195 0.01 -9.17 1.89
C HIS A 195 0.11 -9.77 0.48
N PRO A 196 1.13 -10.60 0.19
CA PRO A 196 1.31 -11.18 -1.14
C PRO A 196 0.11 -12.03 -1.56
N SER A 197 -0.52 -12.77 -0.63
CA SER A 197 -1.77 -13.51 -0.89
C SER A 197 -2.91 -12.63 -1.42
N VAL A 198 -3.06 -11.40 -0.94
CA VAL A 198 -4.10 -10.46 -1.41
C VAL A 198 -3.77 -9.97 -2.82
N ILE A 199 -2.50 -9.62 -3.07
CA ILE A 199 -2.04 -9.19 -4.39
C ILE A 199 -2.22 -10.33 -5.40
N GLU A 200 -1.80 -11.55 -5.04
CA GLU A 200 -1.94 -12.78 -5.85
C GLU A 200 -3.40 -13.05 -6.22
N ALA A 201 -4.33 -12.98 -5.26
CA ALA A 201 -5.75 -13.16 -5.53
C ALA A 201 -6.30 -12.12 -6.52
N GLY A 202 -5.86 -10.86 -6.40
CA GLY A 202 -6.18 -9.81 -7.37
C GLY A 202 -5.63 -10.11 -8.77
N LEU A 203 -4.37 -10.53 -8.87
CA LEU A 203 -3.74 -10.91 -10.14
C LEU A 203 -4.41 -12.13 -10.78
N GLN A 204 -4.80 -13.12 -9.98
CA GLN A 204 -5.53 -14.32 -10.44
C GLN A 204 -6.88 -13.95 -11.09
N ARG A 205 -7.55 -12.90 -10.60
CA ARG A 205 -8.81 -12.42 -11.19
C ARG A 205 -8.60 -11.68 -12.52
N LEU A 206 -7.45 -11.02 -12.69
CA LEU A 206 -7.11 -10.33 -13.93
C LEU A 206 -6.59 -11.27 -15.00
N VAL A 207 -5.79 -12.26 -14.60
CA VAL A 207 -5.18 -13.25 -15.48
C VAL A 207 -5.40 -14.63 -14.86
N PRO A 208 -6.51 -15.32 -15.16
CA PRO A 208 -6.82 -16.64 -14.60
C PRO A 208 -5.84 -17.74 -15.03
N GLY A 209 -5.95 -18.92 -14.41
CA GLY A 209 -5.04 -20.05 -14.65
C GLY A 209 -3.63 -19.74 -14.18
N ASN A 210 -2.61 -20.17 -14.92
CA ASN A 210 -1.18 -19.93 -14.65
C ASN A 210 -0.59 -18.76 -15.46
N GLY A 211 -1.45 -17.88 -15.99
CA GLY A 211 -0.99 -16.75 -16.77
C GLY A 211 -0.26 -15.71 -15.93
N ARG A 212 0.63 -14.95 -16.58
CA ARG A 212 1.42 -13.89 -15.97
C ARG A 212 0.90 -12.54 -16.42
N LEU A 213 0.75 -11.60 -15.48
CA LEU A 213 0.42 -10.21 -15.81
C LEU A 213 1.70 -9.48 -16.21
N LYS A 214 1.74 -8.97 -17.44
CA LYS A 214 2.82 -8.09 -17.90
C LYS A 214 2.76 -6.75 -17.18
N LEU A 215 3.87 -6.35 -16.56
CA LEU A 215 4.05 -5.07 -15.88
C LEU A 215 5.30 -4.36 -16.43
N ASP A 216 5.19 -3.05 -16.59
CA ASP A 216 6.34 -2.18 -16.88
C ASP A 216 7.12 -1.85 -15.60
N ALA A 217 6.43 -1.80 -14.45
CA ALA A 217 7.07 -1.70 -13.15
C ALA A 217 6.22 -2.32 -12.02
N TYR A 218 6.89 -2.82 -10.99
CA TYR A 218 6.27 -3.21 -9.72
C TYR A 218 6.95 -2.47 -8.57
N LYS A 219 6.21 -1.58 -7.92
CA LYS A 219 6.58 -1.02 -6.62
C LYS A 219 6.34 -2.09 -5.56
N VAL A 220 7.44 -2.73 -5.15
CA VAL A 220 7.44 -3.87 -4.24
C VAL A 220 6.79 -3.50 -2.92
N ALA A 221 5.96 -4.41 -2.42
CA ALA A 221 5.21 -4.22 -1.20
C ALA A 221 6.13 -4.08 0.02
N HIS A 222 5.71 -3.28 1.00
CA HIS A 222 6.30 -3.17 2.34
C HIS A 222 7.81 -2.96 2.28
N HIS A 223 8.22 -2.00 1.44
CA HIS A 223 9.61 -1.62 1.22
C HIS A 223 10.55 -2.76 0.74
N GLY A 224 10.02 -3.93 0.38
CA GLY A 224 10.80 -5.14 0.13
C GLY A 224 11.04 -5.97 1.39
N SER A 225 10.07 -6.08 2.28
CA SER A 225 10.09 -7.04 3.38
C SER A 225 10.14 -8.48 2.86
N GLN A 226 10.94 -9.33 3.50
CA GLN A 226 10.96 -10.77 3.23
C GLN A 226 9.61 -11.45 3.47
N ASN A 227 8.71 -10.85 4.24
CA ASN A 227 7.39 -11.41 4.56
C ASN A 227 6.31 -11.01 3.54
N ASN A 228 6.63 -10.10 2.61
CA ASN A 228 5.69 -9.56 1.62
C ASN A 228 6.07 -9.90 0.17
N VAL A 229 7.22 -10.55 -0.02
CA VAL A 229 7.73 -10.98 -1.34
C VAL A 229 7.96 -12.49 -1.33
N ASN A 230 7.12 -13.24 -2.03
CA ASN A 230 7.21 -14.69 -2.14
C ASN A 230 7.37 -15.13 -3.61
N ARG A 231 7.63 -16.43 -3.82
CA ARG A 231 7.72 -17.01 -5.17
C ARG A 231 6.37 -17.01 -5.89
N ALA A 232 5.27 -17.29 -5.19
CA ALA A 232 3.95 -17.42 -5.79
C ALA A 232 3.53 -16.11 -6.48
N LEU A 233 3.57 -14.98 -5.77
CA LEU A 233 3.35 -13.63 -6.32
C LEU A 233 4.26 -13.32 -7.51
N LEU A 234 5.57 -13.53 -7.38
CA LEU A 234 6.49 -13.21 -8.46
C LEU A 234 6.24 -14.06 -9.71
N SER A 235 5.82 -15.32 -9.53
CA SER A 235 5.46 -16.20 -10.65
C SER A 235 4.22 -15.74 -11.42
N ARG A 236 3.37 -14.89 -10.82
CA ARG A 236 2.18 -14.29 -11.47
C ARG A 236 2.50 -13.05 -12.29
N ILE A 237 3.74 -12.57 -12.24
CA ILE A 237 4.12 -11.28 -12.80
C ILE A 237 5.19 -11.50 -13.87
N ASP A 238 5.02 -10.86 -15.03
CA ASP A 238 6.06 -10.70 -16.05
C ASP A 238 6.54 -9.24 -16.00
N CYS A 239 7.64 -9.00 -15.29
CA CYS A 239 8.17 -7.66 -15.03
C CYS A 239 9.69 -7.68 -15.08
N SER A 240 10.29 -6.57 -15.50
CA SER A 240 11.74 -6.38 -15.50
C SER A 240 12.20 -5.25 -14.56
N ARG A 241 11.27 -4.49 -13.97
CA ARG A 241 11.57 -3.32 -13.15
C ARG A 241 10.85 -3.39 -11.80
N TYR A 242 11.64 -3.58 -10.74
CA TYR A 242 11.15 -3.64 -9.37
C TYR A 242 11.64 -2.41 -8.60
N LEU A 243 10.74 -1.72 -7.91
CA LEU A 243 11.02 -0.46 -7.21
C LEU A 243 10.91 -0.66 -5.68
N PHE A 244 12.02 -0.46 -4.98
CA PHE A 244 12.08 -0.50 -3.51
C PHE A 244 12.13 0.94 -2.96
N SER A 245 11.21 1.32 -2.06
CA SER A 245 11.14 2.67 -1.47
C SER A 245 11.78 2.69 -0.10
N SER A 246 13.05 2.36 0.01
CA SER A 246 13.74 2.35 1.30
C SER A 246 15.23 2.62 1.12
N ASN A 247 15.83 3.18 2.17
CA ASN A 247 17.27 3.33 2.32
C ASN A 247 17.86 2.36 3.38
N GLY A 248 17.04 1.50 3.97
CA GLY A 248 17.44 0.49 4.95
C GLY A 248 17.74 1.02 6.36
N ALA A 249 17.58 2.31 6.62
CA ALA A 249 18.07 2.93 7.86
C ALA A 249 17.23 2.59 9.12
N ILE A 250 15.93 2.31 8.95
CA ILE A 250 14.99 2.14 10.07
C ILE A 250 14.58 0.67 10.23
N TYR A 251 14.11 0.05 9.15
CA TYR A 251 13.53 -1.30 9.14
C TYR A 251 14.42 -2.34 8.45
N HIS A 252 15.62 -1.95 8.01
CA HIS A 252 16.55 -2.82 7.27
C HIS A 252 15.95 -3.47 6.01
N HIS A 253 14.96 -2.81 5.41
CA HIS A 253 14.41 -3.15 4.10
C HIS A 253 15.13 -2.39 2.98
N PRO A 254 15.22 -2.94 1.76
CA PRO A 254 14.71 -4.27 1.40
C PRO A 254 15.53 -5.40 2.02
N SER A 255 14.85 -6.45 2.48
CA SER A 255 15.49 -7.65 3.03
C SER A 255 16.27 -8.37 1.94
N ARG A 256 17.38 -9.03 2.29
CA ARG A 256 18.24 -9.75 1.33
C ARG A 256 17.46 -10.84 0.61
N GLU A 257 16.57 -11.53 1.31
CA GLU A 257 15.65 -12.56 0.84
C GLU A 257 14.67 -12.00 -0.18
N ALA A 258 14.09 -10.82 0.08
CA ALA A 258 13.15 -10.18 -0.84
C ALA A 258 13.85 -9.81 -2.16
N VAL A 259 15.05 -9.22 -2.08
CA VAL A 259 15.86 -8.90 -3.27
C VAL A 259 16.24 -10.19 -4.00
N ALA A 260 16.70 -11.22 -3.29
CA ALA A 260 17.07 -12.51 -3.87
C ALA A 260 15.89 -13.18 -4.58
N ARG A 261 14.70 -13.17 -3.99
CA ARG A 261 13.46 -13.68 -4.62
C ARG A 261 13.11 -12.91 -5.88
N VAL A 262 13.21 -11.59 -5.88
CA VAL A 262 13.01 -10.78 -7.09
C VAL A 262 14.02 -11.16 -8.17
N LEU A 263 15.30 -11.27 -7.82
CA LEU A 263 16.35 -11.65 -8.78
C LEU A 263 16.14 -13.06 -9.35
N LYS A 264 15.67 -14.02 -8.54
CA LYS A 264 15.49 -15.42 -8.94
C LYS A 264 14.17 -15.66 -9.68
N TYR A 265 13.06 -15.16 -9.14
CA TYR A 265 11.70 -15.49 -9.55
C TYR A 265 10.97 -14.35 -10.26
N GLY A 266 11.50 -13.12 -10.22
CA GLY A 266 10.91 -11.93 -10.83
C GLY A 266 11.44 -11.61 -12.23
N LYS A 267 12.02 -12.57 -12.96
CA LYS A 267 12.59 -12.29 -14.29
C LYS A 267 11.50 -12.22 -15.36
N SER A 268 11.65 -11.31 -16.33
CA SER A 268 10.80 -11.24 -17.51
C SER A 268 11.10 -12.37 -18.50
N GLY A 269 10.07 -12.95 -19.13
CA GLY A 269 10.22 -14.06 -20.09
C GLY A 269 10.26 -15.47 -19.46
N ASN A 270 10.11 -16.51 -20.29
CA ASN A 270 9.84 -17.90 -19.91
C ASN A 270 10.72 -18.44 -18.77
N HIS A 271 10.11 -18.75 -17.63
CA HIS A 271 10.64 -19.78 -16.75
C HIS A 271 10.29 -21.15 -17.35
N PRO A 272 11.23 -22.10 -17.44
CA PRO A 272 10.85 -23.49 -17.66
C PRO A 272 9.92 -23.91 -16.52
N ALA A 273 8.85 -24.61 -16.88
CA ALA A 273 7.85 -25.16 -15.97
C ALA A 273 8.48 -26.07 -14.91
#